data_AF-A0A953TYD7-F1
#
_entry.id   AF-A0A953TYD7-F1
#
_cell.length_a   1.000
_cell.length_b   1.000
_cell.length_c   1.000
_cell.angle_alpha   90.00
_cell.angle_beta   90.00
_cell.angle_gamma   90.00
#
_symmetry.space_group_name_H-M   'P 1'
#
loop_
_entity.id
_entity.type
_entity.pdbx_description
1 polymer ?
#
loop_
_entity_poly.entity_id
_entity_poly.type
_entity_poly.pdbx_seq_one_letter_code
_entity_poly.pdbx_strand_id
1 'polypeptide(L)'
;MNEPALLQLAEDLEWLGCELEFFGHKHAMEGFPEAGPTWESFREKQRGVLVTADKVERELKNAVKFNPESLVGVQFPLDAALDSITELLKTVEDIKQCAVCTVHDLPPKVRSFTKTVEAYLLATGAMRG
;
A
#
# COMPACT_ATOMS: atom_id res chain seq x y z
N MET A 1 -1.99 21.19 8.05
CA MET A 1 -2.04 20.73 6.64
C MET A 1 -2.48 19.29 6.71
N ASN A 2 -3.57 18.90 6.04
CA ASN A 2 -4.00 17.50 6.07
C ASN A 2 -2.98 16.70 5.26
N GLU A 3 -2.46 15.64 5.88
CA GLU A 3 -1.64 14.65 5.20
C GLU A 3 -2.44 14.05 4.03
N PRO A 4 -1.84 13.89 2.83
CA PRO A 4 -2.55 13.30 1.71
C PRO A 4 -3.02 11.88 2.07
N ALA A 5 -4.30 11.60 1.82
CA ALA A 5 -4.93 10.33 2.21
C ALA A 5 -4.16 9.09 1.71
N LEU A 6 -3.47 9.21 0.57
CA LEU A 6 -2.63 8.16 0.01
C LEU A 6 -1.40 7.84 0.90
N LEU A 7 -0.78 8.85 1.52
CA LEU A 7 0.36 8.64 2.42
C LEU A 7 -0.08 7.94 3.70
N GLN A 8 -1.16 8.42 4.33
CA GLN A 8 -1.73 7.77 5.51
C GLN A 8 -2.07 6.30 5.24
N LEU A 9 -2.67 6.00 4.10
CA LEU A 9 -2.98 4.61 3.72
C LEU A 9 -1.73 3.76 3.50
N ALA A 10 -0.63 4.35 3.01
CA ALA A 10 0.65 3.65 2.83
C ALA A 10 1.32 3.35 4.18
N GLU A 11 1.30 4.29 5.12
CA GLU A 11 1.79 4.09 6.49
C GLU A 11 0.96 3.05 7.25
N ASP A 12 -0.37 3.10 7.12
CA ASP A 12 -1.27 2.08 7.69
C ASP A 12 -0.95 0.69 7.12
N LEU A 13 -0.67 0.62 5.81
CA LEU A 13 -0.28 -0.62 5.13
C LEU A 13 1.08 -1.13 5.61
N GLU A 14 2.02 -0.24 5.90
CA GLU A 14 3.31 -0.57 6.49
C GLU A 14 3.16 -1.19 7.87
N TRP A 15 2.37 -0.57 8.74
CA TRP A 15 2.09 -1.08 10.08
C TRP A 15 1.42 -2.46 10.02
N LEU A 16 0.35 -2.59 9.23
CA LEU A 16 -0.39 -3.84 9.06
C LEU A 16 0.48 -4.95 8.46
N GLY A 17 1.37 -4.61 7.53
CA GLY A 17 2.31 -5.56 6.94
C GLY A 17 3.31 -6.12 7.95
N CYS A 18 3.82 -5.27 8.84
CA CYS A 18 4.70 -5.70 9.93
C CYS A 18 3.96 -6.56 10.96
N GLU A 19 2.72 -6.18 11.34
CA GLU A 19 1.91 -6.99 12.26
C GLU A 19 1.57 -8.36 11.68
N LEU A 20 1.21 -8.41 10.40
CA LEU A 20 0.88 -9.68 9.74
C LEU A 20 2.06 -10.65 9.74
N GLU A 21 3.28 -10.16 9.49
CA GLU A 21 4.50 -10.96 9.58
C GLU A 21 4.75 -11.46 10.99
N PHE A 22 4.62 -10.59 11.99
CA PHE A 22 4.76 -10.98 13.39
C PHE A 22 3.80 -12.11 13.78
N PHE A 23 2.51 -11.99 13.43
CA PHE A 23 1.53 -13.04 13.72
C PHE A 23 1.77 -14.31 12.90
N GLY A 24 2.26 -14.18 11.66
CA GLY A 24 2.64 -15.32 10.83
C GLY A 24 3.80 -16.11 11.44
N HIS A 25 4.84 -15.41 11.91
CA HIS A 25 5.97 -16.02 12.60
C HIS A 25 5.55 -16.68 13.91
N LYS A 26 4.77 -15.97 14.73
CA LYS A 26 4.25 -16.47 15.99
C LYS A 26 3.41 -17.73 15.79
N HIS A 27 2.51 -17.74 14.81
CA HIS A 27 1.70 -18.90 14.48
C HIS A 27 2.55 -20.11 14.07
N ALA A 28 3.58 -19.90 13.24
CA ALA A 28 4.49 -20.97 12.82
C ALA A 28 5.22 -21.61 14.02
N MET A 29 5.51 -20.84 15.08
CA MET A 29 6.12 -21.35 16.31
C MET A 29 5.15 -22.13 17.21
N GLU A 30 3.85 -21.82 17.17
CA GLU A 30 2.85 -22.45 18.02
C GLU A 30 2.44 -23.86 17.53
N GLY A 31 2.73 -24.20 16.26
CA GLY A 31 2.57 -25.56 15.74
C GLY A 31 1.13 -26.03 15.52
N PHE A 32 0.13 -25.16 15.71
CA PHE A 32 -1.27 -25.45 15.39
C PHE A 32 -1.56 -25.01 13.95
N PRO A 33 -1.74 -25.90 12.97
CA PRO A 33 -2.04 -25.48 11.61
C PRO A 33 -3.44 -24.85 11.55
N GLU A 34 -3.50 -23.58 11.15
CA GLU A 34 -4.74 -22.85 10.82
C GLU A 34 -5.79 -22.80 11.93
N ALA A 35 -5.37 -22.87 13.20
CA ALA A 35 -6.27 -22.86 14.33
C ALA A 35 -5.72 -22.03 15.51
N GLY A 36 -6.62 -21.61 16.38
CA GLY A 36 -6.30 -20.89 17.62
C GLY A 36 -6.30 -19.36 17.47
N PRO A 37 -6.15 -18.64 18.60
CA PRO A 37 -6.30 -17.18 18.65
C PRO A 37 -5.26 -16.44 17.79
N THR A 38 -4.03 -16.94 17.71
CA THR A 38 -2.98 -16.36 16.87
C THR A 38 -3.32 -16.47 15.38
N TRP A 39 -3.94 -17.58 14.95
CA TRP A 39 -4.41 -17.73 13.58
C TRP A 39 -5.56 -16.78 13.26
N GLU A 40 -6.50 -16.60 14.18
CA GLU A 40 -7.59 -15.65 14.02
C GLU A 40 -7.07 -14.21 13.87
N SER A 41 -6.12 -13.81 14.73
CA SER A 41 -5.42 -12.52 14.61
C SER A 41 -4.67 -12.40 13.28
N PHE A 42 -3.95 -13.44 12.85
CA PHE A 42 -3.28 -13.47 11.55
C PHE A 42 -4.28 -13.22 10.40
N ARG A 43 -5.42 -13.92 10.40
CA ARG A 43 -6.46 -13.76 9.37
C ARG A 43 -7.15 -12.40 9.41
N GLU A 44 -7.30 -11.81 10.58
CA GLU A 44 -7.78 -10.44 10.74
C GLU A 44 -6.80 -9.44 10.13
N LYS A 45 -5.51 -9.51 10.48
CA LYS A 45 -4.47 -8.65 9.91
C LYS A 45 -4.32 -8.85 8.41
N GLN A 46 -4.43 -10.09 7.93
CA GLN A 46 -4.37 -10.39 6.50
C GLN A 46 -5.50 -9.69 5.74
N ARG A 47 -6.73 -9.75 6.25
CA ARG A 47 -7.85 -8.97 5.68
C ARG A 47 -7.60 -7.47 5.77
N GLY A 48 -7.04 -6.99 6.88
CA GLY A 48 -6.66 -5.59 7.05
C GLY A 48 -5.74 -5.11 5.93
N VAL A 49 -4.65 -5.85 5.67
CA VAL A 49 -3.71 -5.56 4.57
C VAL A 49 -4.42 -5.50 3.22
N LEU A 50 -5.26 -6.51 2.90
CA LEU A 50 -5.97 -6.56 1.61
C LEU A 50 -6.96 -5.39 1.43
N VAL A 51 -7.72 -5.07 2.47
CA VAL A 51 -8.69 -3.96 2.44
C VAL A 51 -7.97 -2.62 2.31
N THR A 52 -6.86 -2.42 3.03
CA THR A 52 -6.06 -1.19 2.92
C THR A 52 -5.40 -1.08 1.55
N ALA A 53 -4.86 -2.17 1.01
CA ALA A 53 -4.32 -2.22 -0.35
C ALA A 53 -5.39 -1.86 -1.41
N ASP A 54 -6.62 -2.36 -1.28
CA ASP A 54 -7.74 -1.98 -2.16
C ASP A 54 -8.11 -0.49 -2.06
N LYS A 55 -8.00 0.12 -0.87
CA LYS A 55 -8.21 1.57 -0.70
C LYS A 55 -7.13 2.38 -1.41
N VAL A 56 -5.87 1.99 -1.24
CA VAL A 56 -4.72 2.60 -1.94
C VAL A 56 -4.93 2.52 -3.46
N GLU A 57 -5.30 1.35 -3.97
CA GLU A 57 -5.57 1.15 -5.39
C GLU A 57 -6.68 2.08 -5.91
N ARG A 58 -7.75 2.27 -5.13
CA ARG A 58 -8.84 3.20 -5.48
C ARG A 58 -8.35 4.64 -5.51
N GLU A 59 -7.56 5.08 -4.53
CA GLU A 59 -6.99 6.43 -4.50
C GLU A 59 -6.08 6.68 -5.72
N LEU A 60 -5.19 5.73 -6.04
CA LEU A 60 -4.33 5.80 -7.23
C LEU A 60 -5.16 5.86 -8.53
N LYS A 61 -6.20 5.03 -8.66
CA LYS A 61 -7.11 5.06 -9.82
C LYS A 61 -7.90 6.37 -9.91
N ASN A 62 -8.27 6.96 -8.78
CA ASN A 62 -8.96 8.25 -8.74
C ASN A 62 -8.03 9.38 -9.18
N ALA A 63 -6.74 9.32 -8.84
CA ALA A 63 -5.74 10.27 -9.32
C ALA A 63 -5.61 10.24 -10.86
N VAL A 64 -5.73 9.07 -11.50
CA VAL A 64 -5.75 8.96 -12.98
C VAL A 64 -7.04 9.56 -13.57
N LYS A 65 -8.19 9.33 -12.93
CA LYS A 65 -9.49 9.84 -13.41
C LYS A 65 -9.59 11.36 -13.33
N PHE A 66 -9.07 11.96 -12.27
CA PHE A 66 -8.99 13.40 -12.10
C PHE A 66 -7.73 13.93 -12.80
N ASN A 67 -7.74 13.99 -14.12
CA ASN A 67 -6.70 14.68 -14.88
C ASN A 67 -7.06 16.18 -14.99
N PRO A 68 -6.39 17.09 -14.24
CA PRO A 68 -6.64 18.52 -14.34
C PRO A 68 -6.30 19.09 -15.72
N GLU A 69 -5.51 18.43 -16.57
CA GLU A 69 -5.32 18.88 -17.96
C GLU A 69 -6.65 19.01 -18.72
N SER A 70 -7.60 18.09 -18.48
CA SER A 70 -8.93 18.17 -19.11
C SER A 70 -9.75 19.37 -18.64
N LEU A 71 -9.38 19.98 -17.51
CA LEU A 71 -10.09 21.08 -16.86
C LEU A 71 -9.36 22.43 -16.95
N VAL A 72 -8.02 22.47 -16.96
CA VAL A 72 -7.21 23.70 -16.88
C VAL A 72 -6.13 23.85 -17.97
N GLY A 73 -5.92 22.86 -18.84
CA GLY A 73 -5.07 23.02 -20.03
C GLY A 73 -3.58 23.31 -19.77
N VAL A 74 -3.08 23.00 -18.56
CA VAL A 74 -1.67 23.16 -18.18
C VAL A 74 -0.94 21.85 -18.44
N GLN A 75 0.14 21.86 -19.24
CA GLN A 75 1.02 20.70 -19.44
C GLN A 75 1.53 20.20 -18.10
N PHE A 76 0.94 19.11 -17.61
CA PHE A 76 1.48 18.34 -16.50
C PHE A 76 2.52 17.39 -17.11
N PRO A 77 3.59 17.00 -16.40
CA PRO A 77 4.42 15.87 -16.83
C PRO A 77 3.62 14.57 -16.70
N LEU A 78 2.64 14.40 -17.60
CA LEU A 78 1.59 13.40 -17.55
C LEU A 78 2.19 11.99 -17.66
N ASP A 79 3.13 11.79 -18.59
CA ASP A 79 3.74 10.47 -18.83
C ASP A 79 4.48 9.96 -17.59
N ALA A 80 5.36 10.78 -16.99
CA ALA A 80 6.11 10.39 -15.80
C ALA A 80 5.21 10.14 -14.58
N ALA A 81 4.13 10.91 -14.42
CA ALA A 81 3.15 10.72 -13.35
C ALA A 81 2.32 9.45 -13.56
N LEU A 82 1.88 9.18 -14.79
CA LEU A 82 1.14 7.97 -15.15
C LEU A 82 2.01 6.71 -15.02
N ASP A 83 3.28 6.79 -15.41
CA ASP A 83 4.25 5.71 -15.21
C ASP A 83 4.43 5.42 -13.72
N SER A 84 4.58 6.46 -12.90
CA SER A 84 4.69 6.34 -11.44
C SER A 84 3.44 5.71 -10.82
N ILE A 85 2.24 6.11 -11.25
CA ILE A 85 0.99 5.51 -10.78
C ILE A 85 0.89 4.05 -11.22
N THR A 86 1.31 3.72 -12.43
CA THR A 86 1.31 2.34 -12.94
C THR A 86 2.25 1.46 -12.12
N GLU A 87 3.43 1.96 -11.77
CA GLU A 87 4.38 1.27 -10.88
C GLU A 87 3.83 1.09 -9.46
N LEU A 88 3.18 2.12 -8.90
CA LEU A 88 2.52 2.04 -7.60
C LEU A 88 1.39 1.00 -7.61
N LEU A 89 0.54 0.97 -8.65
CA LEU A 89 -0.52 -0.02 -8.80
C LEU A 89 0.03 -1.45 -8.90
N LYS A 90 1.12 -1.64 -9.66
CA LYS A 90 1.79 -2.95 -9.74
C LYS A 90 2.33 -3.37 -8.37
N THR A 91 2.93 -2.45 -7.64
CA THR A 91 3.47 -2.72 -6.29
C THR A 91 2.35 -3.07 -5.30
N VAL A 92 1.19 -2.44 -5.41
CA VAL A 92 0.00 -2.77 -4.59
C VAL A 92 -0.47 -4.21 -4.84
N GLU A 93 -0.53 -4.65 -6.11
CA GLU A 93 -0.88 -6.04 -6.43
C GLU A 93 0.18 -7.03 -5.91
N ASP A 94 1.47 -6.70 -6.02
CA ASP A 94 2.54 -7.50 -5.44
C ASP A 94 2.41 -7.61 -3.90
N ILE A 95 2.00 -6.53 -3.21
CA ILE A 95 1.74 -6.52 -1.76
C ILE A 95 0.57 -7.44 -1.42
N LYS A 96 -0.54 -7.39 -2.17
CA LYS A 96 -1.69 -8.28 -1.96
C LYS A 96 -1.28 -9.74 -2.10
N GLN A 97 -0.49 -10.06 -3.12
CA GLN A 97 0.00 -11.42 -3.34
C GLN A 97 0.96 -11.87 -2.24
N CYS A 98 1.87 -11.00 -1.79
CA CYS A 98 2.78 -11.31 -0.68
C CYS A 98 2.02 -11.54 0.64
N ALA A 99 0.97 -10.77 0.92
CA ALA A 99 0.13 -10.94 2.11
C ALA A 99 -0.56 -12.32 2.17
N VAL A 100 -0.70 -13.00 1.03
CA VAL A 100 -1.32 -14.33 0.94
C VAL A 100 -0.28 -15.44 0.84
N CYS A 101 0.77 -15.26 0.05
CA CYS A 101 1.69 -16.33 -0.33
C CYS A 101 3.04 -16.28 0.39
N THR A 102 3.56 -15.09 0.69
CA THR A 102 4.94 -14.88 1.13
C THR A 102 5.01 -13.75 2.16
N VAL A 103 4.34 -13.96 3.30
CA VAL A 103 4.15 -12.93 4.33
C VAL A 103 5.48 -12.41 4.90
N HIS A 104 6.52 -13.24 4.97
CA HIS A 104 7.85 -12.85 5.46
C HIS A 104 8.52 -11.77 4.59
N ASP A 105 8.15 -11.67 3.31
CA ASP A 105 8.68 -10.64 2.39
C ASP A 105 7.88 -9.34 2.44
N LEU A 106 6.78 -9.31 3.22
CA LEU A 106 5.86 -8.18 3.24
C LEU A 106 6.48 -6.92 3.88
N PRO A 107 7.14 -6.98 5.06
CA PRO A 107 7.68 -5.77 5.72
C PRO A 107 8.63 -4.92 4.86
N PRO A 108 9.64 -5.48 4.15
CA PRO A 108 10.49 -4.67 3.29
C PRO A 108 9.74 -4.10 2.08
N LYS A 109 8.72 -4.82 1.55
CA LYS A 109 7.92 -4.34 0.41
C LYS A 109 7.04 -3.16 0.78
N VAL A 110 6.30 -3.24 1.89
CA VAL A 110 5.42 -2.15 2.33
C VAL A 110 6.21 -0.90 2.70
N ARG A 111 7.39 -1.04 3.32
CA ARG A 111 8.33 0.08 3.58
C ARG A 111 8.82 0.74 2.31
N SER A 112 9.17 -0.06 1.30
CA SER A 112 9.58 0.49 0.00
C SER A 112 8.42 1.22 -0.66
N PHE A 113 7.21 0.68 -0.55
CA PHE A 113 6.00 1.28 -1.09
C PHE A 113 5.70 2.64 -0.46
N THR A 114 5.76 2.78 0.87
CA THR A 114 5.60 4.07 1.57
C THR A 114 6.55 5.12 1.01
N LYS A 115 7.84 4.79 0.84
CA LYS A 115 8.84 5.70 0.27
C LYS A 115 8.53 6.10 -1.18
N THR A 116 8.04 5.16 -1.99
CA THR A 116 7.64 5.46 -3.38
C THR A 116 6.42 6.39 -3.41
N VAL A 117 5.46 6.19 -2.51
CA VAL A 117 4.30 7.07 -2.34
C VAL A 117 4.73 8.48 -1.92
N GLU A 118 5.62 8.61 -0.94
CA GLU A 118 6.20 9.90 -0.54
C GLU A 118 6.88 10.61 -1.72
N ALA A 119 7.72 9.89 -2.48
CA ALA A 119 8.41 10.43 -3.64
C ALA A 119 7.44 10.90 -4.73
N TYR A 120 6.38 10.12 -4.99
CA TYR A 120 5.31 10.49 -5.93
C TYR A 120 4.57 11.75 -5.48
N LEU A 121 4.23 11.86 -4.19
CA LEU A 121 3.52 13.03 -3.65
C LEU A 121 4.37 14.30 -3.65
N LEU A 122 5.68 14.17 -3.42
CA LEU A 122 6.64 15.27 -3.58
C LEU A 122 6.76 15.70 -5.04
N ALA A 123 6.87 14.76 -5.98
CA ALA A 123 6.99 15.04 -7.41
C ALA A 123 5.74 15.72 -8.00
N THR A 124 4.55 15.37 -7.49
CA THR A 124 3.27 15.95 -7.91
C THR A 124 2.90 17.23 -7.17
N GLY A 125 3.73 17.69 -6.21
CA GLY A 125 3.49 18.89 -5.42
C GLY A 125 2.37 18.76 -4.38
N ALA A 126 1.89 17.54 -4.13
CA ALA A 126 0.87 17.23 -3.12
C ALA A 126 1.44 17.32 -1.68
N MET A 127 2.75 17.20 -1.52
CA MET A 127 3.47 17.57 -0.29
C MET A 127 4.38 18.78 -0.54
N ARG A 128 4.29 19.80 0.33
CA ARG A 128 5.30 20.88 0.39
C ARG A 128 6.38 20.44 1.38
N GLY A 129 7.62 20.32 0.88
CA GLY A 129 8.81 20.14 1.71
C GLY A 129 9.09 21.34 2.63
#